data_AF-A0A7Y2FBH3-F1
#
_entry.id   AF-A0A7Y2FBH3-F1
#
_cell.length_a   1.000
_cell.length_b   1.000
_cell.length_c   1.000
_cell.angle_alpha   90.00
_cell.angle_beta   90.00
_cell.angle_gamma   90.00
#
_symmetry.space_group_name_H-M   'P 1'
#
loop_
_entity.id
_entity.type
_entity.pdbx_description
1 polymer ?
#
loop_
_entity_poly.entity_id
_entity_poly.type
_entity_poly.pdbx_seq_one_letter_code
_entity_poly.pdbx_strand_id
1 'polypeptide(L)'
;MQPKKPSDSRTVMTDLVLPSETNPLNNLFGGELLARMDRAASIAARRHSRRITVTASVNHVAFNRSVPLGSVVTVEAAISRTFRTSME
;
A
#
# COMPACT_ATOMS: atom_id res chain seq x y z
N MET A 1 -3.51 19.47 15.85
CA MET A 1 -2.55 19.32 14.74
C MET A 1 -2.97 20.27 13.63
N GLN A 2 -2.03 20.85 12.89
CA GLN A 2 -2.37 21.60 11.69
C GLN A 2 -2.94 20.64 10.63
N PRO A 3 -3.98 21.04 9.87
CA PRO A 3 -4.50 20.23 8.78
C PRO A 3 -3.40 20.02 7.72
N LYS A 4 -3.30 18.79 7.22
CA LYS A 4 -2.37 18.40 6.16
C LYS A 4 -3.14 17.99 4.92
N LYS A 5 -2.56 18.23 3.75
CA LYS A 5 -3.12 17.79 2.47
C LYS A 5 -2.75 16.33 2.24
N PRO A 6 -3.57 15.55 1.49
CA PRO A 6 -3.20 14.17 1.11
C PRO A 6 -1.82 14.09 0.44
N SER A 7 -1.48 15.10 -0.36
CA SER A 7 -0.16 15.24 -1.01
C SER A 7 1.01 15.20 -0.04
N ASP A 8 0.84 15.67 1.20
CA ASP A 8 1.90 15.73 2.21
C ASP A 8 2.26 14.35 2.77
N SER A 9 1.41 13.35 2.50
CA SER A 9 1.59 11.95 2.90
C SER A 9 1.80 11.00 1.73
N ARG A 10 1.80 11.53 0.50
CA ARG A 10 1.89 10.72 -0.72
C ARG A 10 3.15 9.85 -0.70
N THR A 11 2.96 8.57 -0.97
CA THR A 11 4.00 7.55 -0.98
C THR A 11 3.83 6.71 -2.23
N VAL A 12 4.90 6.57 -3.01
CA VAL A 12 4.92 5.76 -4.23
C VAL A 12 6.04 4.73 -4.08
N MET A 13 5.70 3.47 -4.30
CA MET A 13 6.64 2.36 -4.38
C MET A 13 6.52 1.76 -5.78
N THR A 14 7.63 1.45 -6.43
CA THR A 14 7.65 0.83 -7.77
C THR A 14 8.67 -0.27 -7.78
N ASP A 15 8.20 -1.50 -8.03
CA ASP A 15 9.00 -2.70 -7.94
C ASP A 15 8.64 -3.66 -9.08
N LEU A 16 9.61 -4.49 -9.46
CA LEU A 16 9.39 -5.61 -10.35
C LEU A 16 8.66 -6.76 -9.63
N VAL A 17 7.94 -7.57 -10.38
CA VAL A 17 7.45 -8.88 -9.92
C VAL A 17 8.52 -9.92 -10.16
N LEU A 18 9.06 -10.46 -9.07
CA LEU A 18 10.14 -11.44 -9.08
C LEU A 18 9.59 -12.88 -9.04
N PRO A 19 10.36 -13.88 -9.50
CA PRO A 19 9.92 -15.28 -9.50
C PRO A 19 9.44 -15.79 -8.13
N SER A 20 10.12 -15.39 -7.05
CA SER A 20 9.77 -15.79 -5.67
C SER A 20 8.42 -15.27 -5.18
N GLU A 21 7.83 -14.30 -5.88
CA GLU A 21 6.56 -13.65 -5.53
C GLU A 21 5.40 -14.17 -6.37
N THR A 22 5.68 -15.07 -7.31
CA THR A 22 4.70 -15.60 -8.24
C THR A 22 4.24 -17.01 -7.87
N ASN A 23 2.99 -17.30 -8.20
CA ASN A 23 2.43 -18.63 -8.12
C ASN A 23 2.90 -19.50 -9.30
N PRO A 24 2.59 -20.81 -9.32
CA PRO A 24 2.99 -21.70 -10.42
C PRO A 24 2.45 -21.32 -11.81
N LEU A 25 1.48 -20.38 -11.88
CA LEU A 25 0.96 -19.83 -13.14
C LEU A 25 1.70 -18.56 -13.57
N ASN A 26 2.86 -18.27 -12.97
CA ASN A 26 3.66 -17.06 -13.22
C ASN A 26 2.91 -15.74 -12.98
N ASN A 27 1.97 -15.72 -12.03
CA ASN A 27 1.27 -14.50 -11.62
C ASN A 27 1.61 -14.15 -10.17
N LEU A 28 1.72 -12.86 -9.87
CA LEU A 28 1.94 -12.35 -8.52
C LEU A 28 0.91 -12.90 -7.55
N PHE A 29 1.36 -13.42 -6.40
CA PHE A 29 0.46 -13.77 -5.32
C PHE A 29 -0.25 -12.52 -4.79
N GLY A 30 -1.57 -12.60 -4.64
CA GLY A 30 -2.37 -11.50 -4.08
C GLY A 30 -1.88 -11.06 -2.69
N GLY A 31 -1.37 -12.00 -1.88
CA GLY A 31 -0.75 -11.71 -0.58
C GLY A 31 0.48 -10.80 -0.67
N GLU A 32 1.32 -10.97 -1.70
CA GLU A 32 2.49 -10.09 -1.87
C GLU A 32 2.06 -8.68 -2.31
N LEU A 33 1.04 -8.58 -3.17
CA LEU A 33 0.49 -7.28 -3.53
C LEU A 33 -0.10 -6.55 -2.31
N LEU A 34 -0.83 -7.27 -1.44
CA LEU A 34 -1.33 -6.72 -0.17
C LEU A 34 -0.19 -6.29 0.75
N ALA A 35 0.89 -7.06 0.83
CA ALA A 35 2.05 -6.70 1.63
C ALA A 35 2.71 -5.40 1.14
N ARG A 36 2.81 -5.20 -0.18
CA ARG A 36 3.31 -3.95 -0.78
C ARG A 36 2.36 -2.77 -0.48
N MET A 37 1.05 -2.98 -0.58
CA MET A 37 0.03 -1.98 -0.21
C MET A 37 0.14 -1.57 1.26
N ASP A 38 0.27 -2.52 2.18
CA ASP A 38 0.40 -2.26 3.62
C ASP A 38 1.68 -1.46 3.94
N ARG A 39 2.82 -1.83 3.33
CA ARG A 39 4.08 -1.08 3.46
C ARG A 39 3.91 0.38 3.01
N ALA A 40 3.33 0.60 1.83
CA ALA A 40 3.11 1.94 1.29
C ALA A 40 2.15 2.77 2.17
N ALA A 41 1.04 2.19 2.59
CA ALA A 41 0.06 2.84 3.46
C ALA A 41 0.64 3.18 4.85
N SER A 42 1.42 2.28 5.43
CA SER A 42 2.11 2.51 6.71
C SER A 42 3.10 3.67 6.62
N ILE A 43 3.88 3.76 5.53
CA ILE A 43 4.79 4.90 5.29
C ILE A 43 3.99 6.20 5.17
N ALA A 44 2.88 6.21 4.41
CA ALA A 44 2.01 7.39 4.26
C ALA A 44 1.41 7.83 5.62
N ALA A 45 0.91 6.88 6.41
CA ALA A 45 0.37 7.12 7.73
C ALA A 45 1.41 7.69 8.71
N ARG A 46 2.65 7.17 8.67
CA ARG A 46 3.76 7.70 9.48
C ARG A 46 4.18 9.10 9.04
N ARG A 47 4.21 9.38 7.74
CA ARG A 47 4.47 10.75 7.22
C ARG A 47 3.40 11.74 7.67
N HIS A 48 2.14 11.33 7.60
CA HIS A 48 1.01 12.16 8.02
C HIS A 48 1.00 12.40 9.53
N SER A 49 1.13 11.37 10.35
CA SER A 49 1.01 11.47 11.81
C SER A 49 2.30 11.91 12.52
N ARG A 50 3.47 11.64 11.92
CA ARG A 50 4.80 11.70 12.58
C ARG A 50 4.87 10.86 13.85
N ARG A 51 4.17 9.73 13.88
CA ARG A 51 4.13 8.78 15.00
C ARG A 51 4.27 7.35 14.49
N ILE A 52 4.45 6.42 15.42
CA ILE A 52 4.34 4.99 15.13
C ILE A 52 2.85 4.67 14.89
N THR A 53 2.57 3.93 13.83
CA THR A 53 1.23 3.52 13.42
C THR A 53 1.18 2.02 13.24
N VAL A 54 -0.01 1.45 13.39
CA VAL A 54 -0.28 0.03 13.15
C VAL A 54 -1.47 -0.09 12.21
N THR A 55 -1.48 -1.14 11.39
CA THR A 55 -2.60 -1.43 10.49
C THR A 55 -3.73 -2.06 11.29
N ALA A 56 -4.81 -1.29 11.50
CA ALA A 56 -5.94 -1.76 12.31
C ALA A 56 -6.88 -2.68 11.51
N SER A 57 -7.12 -2.35 10.25
CA SER A 57 -7.96 -3.14 9.34
C SER A 57 -7.58 -2.84 7.90
N VAL A 58 -7.94 -3.76 7.01
CA VAL A 58 -7.87 -3.58 5.56
C VAL A 58 -9.29 -3.74 5.03
N ASN A 59 -9.73 -2.80 4.19
CA ASN A 59 -11.03 -2.86 3.53
C ASN A 59 -11.05 -4.02 2.51
N HIS A 60 -12.22 -4.30 1.94
CA HIS A 60 -12.35 -5.33 0.91
C HIS A 60 -11.41 -5.05 -0.28
N VAL A 61 -10.63 -6.06 -0.69
CA VAL A 61 -9.75 -6.01 -1.86
C VAL A 61 -10.17 -7.10 -2.85
N ALA A 62 -10.41 -6.70 -4.10
CA ALA A 62 -10.74 -7.60 -5.21
C ALA A 62 -9.67 -7.49 -6.31
N PHE A 63 -9.04 -8.62 -6.66
CA PHE A 63 -8.05 -8.70 -7.73
C PHE A 63 -8.73 -9.01 -9.07
N ASN A 64 -9.08 -7.95 -9.81
CA ASN A 64 -9.81 -8.10 -11.08
C ASN A 64 -8.92 -8.45 -12.28
N ARG A 65 -7.59 -8.39 -12.12
CA ARG A 65 -6.61 -8.69 -13.16
C ARG A 65 -5.41 -9.39 -12.54
N SER A 66 -4.85 -10.36 -13.26
CA SER A 66 -3.58 -10.96 -12.89
C SER A 66 -2.42 -10.02 -13.20
N VAL A 67 -1.33 -10.16 -12.46
CA VAL A 67 -0.08 -9.43 -12.68
C VAL A 67 1.00 -10.45 -13.04
N PRO A 68 1.43 -10.53 -14.31
CA PRO A 68 2.42 -11.50 -14.75
C PRO A 68 3.81 -11.29 -14.14
N LEU A 69 4.59 -12.35 -14.07
CA LEU A 69 6.03 -12.33 -13.77
C LEU A 69 6.76 -11.28 -14.62
N GLY A 70 7.68 -10.54 -14.02
CA GLY A 70 8.46 -9.50 -14.70
C GLY A 70 7.71 -8.18 -14.93
N SER A 71 6.43 -8.09 -14.54
CA SER A 71 5.69 -6.82 -14.58
C SER A 71 6.29 -5.79 -13.63
N VAL A 72 6.18 -4.52 -13.99
CA VAL A 72 6.45 -3.40 -13.08
C VAL A 72 5.14 -3.02 -12.39
N VAL A 73 5.14 -3.02 -11.06
CA VAL A 73 3.98 -2.66 -10.24
C VAL A 73 4.30 -1.40 -9.47
N THR A 74 3.48 -0.38 -9.67
CA THR A 74 3.50 0.85 -8.88
C THR A 74 2.35 0.86 -7.89
N VAL A 75 2.67 0.99 -6.60
CA VAL A 75 1.71 1.16 -5.51
C VAL A 75 1.81 2.60 -5.01
N GLU A 76 0.67 3.28 -5.01
CA GLU A 76 0.55 4.64 -4.48
C GLU A 76 -0.38 4.66 -3.26
N ALA A 77 0.03 5.36 -2.21
CA ALA A 77 -0.76 5.56 -1.00
C ALA A 77 -0.70 7.01 -0.53
N ALA A 78 -1.82 7.52 -0.01
CA ALA A 78 -1.94 8.82 0.64
C ALA A 78 -3.07 8.77 1.66
N ILE A 79 -2.98 9.57 2.73
CA ILE A 79 -4.05 9.67 3.72
C ILE A 79 -5.17 10.52 3.14
N SER A 80 -6.33 9.89 2.97
CA SER A 80 -7.56 10.48 2.47
C SER A 80 -8.37 11.14 3.59
N ARG A 81 -8.32 10.56 4.81
CA ARG A 81 -9.10 11.03 5.95
C ARG A 81 -8.40 10.76 7.27
N THR A 82 -8.62 11.66 8.23
CA THR A 82 -8.15 11.50 9.61
C THR A 82 -9.29 11.61 10.60
N PHE A 83 -9.21 10.82 11.66
CA PHE A 83 -10.12 10.87 12.81
C PHE A 83 -9.35 11.27 14.07
N ARG A 84 -9.83 10.88 15.25
CA ARG A 84 -9.18 11.21 16.53
C ARG A 84 -7.81 10.54 16.68
N THR A 85 -7.74 9.24 16.41
CA THR A 85 -6.52 8.41 16.57
C THR A 85 -6.30 7.45 15.40
N SER A 86 -7.12 7.50 14.36
CA SER A 86 -7.05 6.64 13.17
C SER A 86 -7.02 7.48 11.90
N MET A 87 -6.61 6.84 10.81
CA MET A 87 -6.49 7.42 9.47
C MET A 87 -6.97 6.40 8.44
N GLU A 88 -7.41 6.89 7.30
CA GLU A 88 -7.80 6.13 6.11
C GLU A 88 -6.99 6.61 4.90
#